data_AF-A0A5D3JVP3-F1
#
_entry.id   AF-A0A5D3JVP3-F1
#
_cell.length_a   1.000
_cell.length_b   1.000
_cell.length_c   1.000
_cell.angle_alpha   90.00
_cell.angle_beta   90.00
_cell.angle_gamma   90.00
#
_symmetry.space_group_name_H-M   'P 1'
#
loop_
_entity.id
_entity.type
_entity.pdbx_description
1 polymer ?
#
loop_
_entity_poly.entity_id
_entity_poly.type
_entity_poly.pdbx_seq_one_letter_code
_entity_poly.pdbx_strand_id
1 'polypeptide(L)' 'MRKLNEEWRAKAVEAELVELDRLRRYLIRERTLGYVRPLLDAIDDYVEQITGDRTRLHAKSSSIG' A
#
# COMPACT_ATOMS: atom_id res chain seq x y z
N MET A 1 -13.39 15.34 -20.96
CA MET A 1 -13.47 15.63 -19.51
C MET A 1 -13.43 14.38 -18.63
N ARG A 2 -14.31 13.38 -18.78
CA ARG A 2 -14.30 12.17 -17.91
C ARG A 2 -13.00 11.35 -17.94
N LYS A 3 -12.46 11.04 -19.13
CA LYS A 3 -11.23 10.24 -19.28
C LYS A 3 -9.98 10.87 -18.66
N LEU A 4 -9.80 12.19 -18.85
CA LEU A 4 -8.71 12.93 -18.21
C LEU A 4 -8.80 12.84 -16.68
N ASN A 5 -10.00 13.00 -16.13
CA ASN A 5 -10.21 12.95 -14.68
C ASN A 5 -9.90 11.57 -14.09
N GLU A 6 -10.11 10.51 -14.86
CA GLU A 6 -9.82 9.12 -14.49
C GLU A 6 -8.32 8.82 -14.54
N GLU A 7 -7.60 9.31 -15.55
CA GLU A 7 -6.14 9.21 -15.65
C GLU A 7 -5.43 9.99 -14.53
N TRP A 8 -5.91 11.19 -14.18
CA TRP A 8 -5.38 11.96 -13.06
C TRP A 8 -5.61 11.25 -11.72
N ARG A 9 -6.79 10.65 -11.52
CA ARG A 9 -7.09 9.83 -10.34
C ARG A 9 -6.21 8.60 -10.27
N ALA A 10 -6.02 7.89 -11.38
CA ALA A 10 -5.13 6.72 -11.44
C ALA A 10 -3.68 7.10 -11.09
N LYS A 11 -3.17 8.23 -11.62
CA LYS A 11 -1.83 8.74 -11.27
C LYS A 11 -1.71 9.13 -9.80
N ALA A 12 -2.75 9.73 -9.22
CA ALA A 12 -2.77 10.07 -7.81
C ALA A 12 -2.74 8.81 -6.93
N VAL A 13 -3.56 7.80 -7.27
CA VAL A 13 -3.58 6.51 -6.57
C VAL A 13 -2.22 5.80 -6.68
N GLU A 14 -1.59 5.78 -7.85
CA GLU A 14 -0.26 5.17 -8.00
C GLU A 14 0.82 5.90 -7.18
N ALA A 15 0.82 7.23 -7.16
CA ALA A 15 1.75 7.99 -6.32
C ALA A 15 1.54 7.70 -4.82
N GLU A 16 0.29 7.58 -4.40
CA GLU A 16 -0.08 7.25 -3.02
C GLU A 16 0.34 5.83 -2.64
N LEU A 17 0.15 4.85 -3.53
CA LEU A 17 0.61 3.47 -3.32
C LEU A 17 2.12 3.36 -3.12
N VAL A 18 2.92 4.22 -3.78
CA VAL A 18 4.38 4.27 -3.60
C VAL A 18 4.75 4.69 -2.18
N GLU A 19 4.08 5.71 -1.63
CA GLU A 19 4.35 6.16 -0.26
C GLU A 19 3.84 5.16 0.78
N LEU A 20 2.69 4.53 0.53
CA LEU A 20 2.18 3.45 1.38
C LEU A 20 3.10 2.23 1.38
N ASP A 21 3.71 1.85 0.24
CA ASP A 21 4.69 0.77 0.19
C ASP A 21 5.93 1.10 1.04
N ARG A 22 6.44 2.33 0.95
CA ARG A 22 7.57 2.78 1.78
C ARG A 22 7.24 2.74 3.27
N LEU A 23 6.08 3.24 3.66
CA LEU A 23 5.63 3.22 5.06
C LEU A 23 5.45 1.78 5.55
N ARG A 24 4.84 0.91 4.74
CA ARG A 24 4.66 -0.51 5.05
C ARG A 24 6.00 -1.20 5.27
N ARG A 25 7.01 -0.97 4.41
CA ARG A 25 8.37 -1.50 4.58
C ARG A 25 9.06 -1.00 5.85
N TYR A 26 8.90 0.28 6.16
CA TYR A 26 9.42 0.86 7.41
C TYR A 26 8.81 0.16 8.63
N LEU A 27 7.48 0.01 8.66
CA LEU A 27 6.78 -0.67 9.74
C LEU A 27 7.19 -2.15 9.87
N ILE A 28 7.38 -2.87 8.75
CA ILE A 28 7.89 -4.25 8.76
C ILE A 28 9.29 -4.33 9.41
N ARG A 29 10.15 -3.33 9.19
CA ARG A 29 11.47 -3.24 9.83
C ARG A 29 11.35 -3.03 11.34
N GLU A 30 10.36 -2.26 11.77
CA GLU A 30 10.08 -1.94 13.18
C GLU A 30 9.15 -2.95 13.89
N ARG A 31 8.93 -4.15 13.32
CA ARG A 31 7.92 -5.14 13.77
C ARG A 31 7.99 -5.57 15.24
N THR A 32 9.07 -5.25 15.95
CA THR A 32 9.21 -5.52 17.38
C THR A 32 8.42 -4.54 18.25
N LEU A 33 7.95 -3.43 17.68
CA LEU A 33 7.14 -2.44 18.38
C LEU A 33 5.65 -2.84 18.31
N GLY A 34 4.99 -2.87 19.47
CA GLY A 34 3.62 -3.39 19.60
C GLY A 34 2.55 -2.65 18.80
N TYR A 35 2.85 -1.45 18.29
CA TYR A 35 1.95 -0.65 17.46
C TYR A 35 2.03 -0.97 15.97
N VAL A 36 3.03 -1.76 15.52
CA VAL A 36 3.24 -2.01 14.09
C VAL A 36 2.09 -2.76 13.46
N ARG A 37 1.56 -3.80 14.12
CA ARG A 37 0.54 -4.65 13.52
C ARG A 37 -0.76 -3.89 13.19
N PRO A 38 -1.34 -3.09 14.10
CA PRO A 38 -2.49 -2.25 13.77
C PRO A 38 -2.24 -1.28 12.60
N LEU A 39 -1.03 -0.72 12.49
CA LEU A 39 -0.71 0.20 11.39
C LEU A 39 -0.56 -0.51 10.04
N LEU A 40 0.00 -1.73 10.02
CA LEU A 40 0.06 -2.54 8.81
C LEU A 40 -1.36 -2.92 8.34
N ASP A 41 -2.23 -3.33 9.27
CA ASP A 41 -3.61 -3.67 8.95
C ASP A 41 -4.38 -2.44 8.40
N ALA A 42 -4.18 -1.26 8.98
CA ALA A 42 -4.78 -0.01 8.51
C ALA A 42 -4.31 0.41 7.10
N ILE A 43 -3.02 0.19 6.79
CA ILE A 43 -2.50 0.42 5.42
C ILE A 43 -3.17 -0.54 4.45
N ASP A 44 -3.25 -1.82 4.80
CA ASP A 44 -3.85 -2.85 3.94
C ASP A 44 -5.36 -2.57 3.70
N ASP A 45 -6.11 -2.14 4.73
CA ASP A 45 -7.52 -1.73 4.62
C ASP A 45 -7.70 -0.52 3.69
N TYR A 46 -6.85 0.50 3.82
CA TYR A 46 -6.91 1.69 2.97
C TYR A 46 -6.57 1.37 1.51
N VAL A 47 -5.59 0.51 1.29
CA VAL A 47 -5.22 0.02 -0.04
C VAL A 47 -6.38 -0.74 -0.69
N GLU A 48 -7.08 -1.58 0.07
CA GLU A 48 -8.32 -2.24 -0.39
C GLU A 48 -9.39 -1.22 -0.78
N GLN A 49 -9.56 -0.15 0.00
CA GLN A 49 -10.56 0.88 -0.29
C GLN A 49 -10.28 1.64 -1.60
N ILE A 50 -9.01 1.93 -1.92
CA ILE A 50 -8.66 2.74 -3.10
C ILE A 50 -8.37 1.90 -4.36
N THR A 51 -8.05 0.61 -4.21
CA THR A 51 -7.68 -0.28 -5.32
C THR A 51 -8.61 -1.47 -5.53
N GLY A 52 -9.40 -1.84 -4.52
CA GLY A 52 -10.16 -3.10 -4.50
C GLY A 52 -9.31 -4.35 -4.24
N ASP A 53 -8.02 -4.20 -3.96
CA ASP A 53 -7.08 -5.31 -3.70
C ASP A 53 -6.25 -5.04 -2.45
N ARG A 54 -6.64 -5.64 -1.32
CA ARG A 54 -5.92 -5.57 -0.04
C ARG A 54 -4.45 -5.99 -0.14
N THR A 55 -4.14 -6.88 -1.08
CA THR A 55 -2.80 -7.48 -1.24
C THR A 55 -1.92 -6.72 -2.22
N ARG A 56 -2.40 -5.58 -2.75
CA ARG A 56 -1.69 -4.79 -3.76
C ARG A 56 -0.27 -4.41 -3.34
N LEU A 57 -0.04 -4.16 -2.05
CA LEU A 57 1.28 -3.84 -1.47
C LEU A 57 2.00 -5.04 -0.86
N HIS A 58 1.44 -6.25 -0.98
CA HIS A 58 2.03 -7.48 -0.43
C HIS A 58 3.11 -8.06 -1.36
N ALA A 59 3.69 -7.24 -2.24
CA ALA A 59 4.50 -7.69 -3.36
C ALA A 59 5.55 -8.74 -2.95
N LYS A 60 5.41 -9.89 -3.63
CA LYS A 60 6.18 -11.14 -3.63
C LYS A 60 7.46 -11.05 -2.82
N SER A 61 7.50 -11.76 -1.69
CA SER A 61 8.75 -12.32 -1.21
C SER A 61 9.44 -12.96 -2.41
N SER A 62 10.51 -12.33 -2.92
CA SER A 62 11.41 -13.02 -3.84
C SER A 62 11.70 -14.36 -3.21
N SER A 63 11.45 -15.42 -3.98
CA SER A 63 11.95 -16.76 -3.69
C SER A 63 13.40 -16.62 -3.25
N ILE A 64 13.65 -16.75 -1.94
CA ILE A 64 14.98 -17.12 -1.46
C ILE A 64 15.02 -18.63 -1.72
N GLY A 65 15.60 -18.97 -2.86
CA GLY A 65 15.90 -20.32 -3.33
C GLY A 65 16.99 -20.20 -4.38
#